data_AF-A0A0C1L7V0-F1
#
_entry.id   AF-A0A0C1L7V0-F1
#
_cell.length_a   1.000
_cell.length_b   1.000
_cell.length_c   1.000
_cell.angle_alpha   90.00
_cell.angle_beta   90.00
_cell.angle_gamma   90.00
#
_symmetry.space_group_name_H-M   'P 1'
#
loop_
_entity.id
_entity.type
_entity.pdbx_description
1 polymer ?
#
loop_
_entity_poly.entity_id
_entity_poly.type
_entity_poly.pdbx_seq_one_letter_code
_entity_poly.pdbx_strand_id
1 'polypeptide(L)'
;MPSEKSKRVIYVLETYSFDRLNQVREKSEVWVDDYNNNRPHDSLNELAPMVYRKKTNRLQACLERKHSRSGKQACRTKKNYTFKAY
;
A
#
# COMPACT_ATOMS: atom_id res chain seq x y z
N MET A 1 6.10 -25.63 0.53
CA MET A 1 6.38 -24.79 -0.65
C MET A 1 5.62 -23.48 -0.48
N PRO A 2 6.28 -22.32 -0.41
CA PRO A 2 5.55 -21.05 -0.29
C PRO A 2 4.67 -20.88 -1.52
N SER A 3 3.41 -20.48 -1.32
CA SER A 3 2.43 -20.32 -2.41
C SER A 3 2.97 -19.35 -3.46
N GLU A 4 2.66 -19.64 -4.72
CA GLU A 4 3.14 -18.88 -5.88
C GLU A 4 2.72 -17.40 -5.88
N LYS A 5 1.75 -17.07 -5.01
CA LYS A 5 1.17 -15.74 -4.79
C LYS A 5 2.09 -14.80 -4.01
N SER A 6 3.05 -15.34 -3.26
CA SER A 6 4.01 -14.56 -2.48
C SER A 6 5.40 -14.64 -3.11
N LYS A 7 5.54 -14.25 -4.39
CA LYS A 7 6.86 -14.15 -5.04
C LYS A 7 7.57 -12.87 -4.56
N ARG A 8 8.27 -13.09 -3.46
CA ARG A 8 8.99 -12.20 -2.54
C ARG A 8 9.82 -11.11 -3.20
N VAL A 9 9.88 -9.97 -2.49
CA VAL A 9 10.91 -8.88 -2.52
C VAL A 9 12.33 -9.40 -2.84
N ILE A 10 12.62 -10.63 -2.42
CA ILE A 10 13.92 -11.28 -2.48
C ILE A 10 14.34 -11.64 -3.93
N TYR A 11 13.41 -11.85 -4.88
CA TYR A 11 13.75 -12.28 -6.25
C TYR A 11 14.57 -11.25 -7.05
N VAL A 12 14.30 -9.96 -6.86
CA VAL A 12 15.02 -8.88 -7.55
C VAL A 12 16.48 -8.80 -7.08
N LEU A 13 16.72 -9.02 -5.79
CA LEU A 13 18.08 -8.96 -5.24
C LEU A 13 18.85 -10.27 -5.42
N GLU A 14 18.16 -11.43 -5.48
CA GLU A 14 18.80 -12.73 -5.71
C GLU A 14 19.14 -12.99 -7.19
N THR A 15 18.43 -12.37 -8.14
CA THR A 15 18.57 -12.68 -9.58
C THR A 15 19.51 -11.72 -10.32
N TYR A 16 19.65 -10.48 -9.85
CA TYR A 16 20.44 -9.46 -10.54
C TYR A 16 21.78 -9.23 -9.84
N SER A 17 22.89 -9.40 -10.58
CA SER A 17 24.17 -8.81 -10.20
C SER A 17 24.17 -7.35 -10.63
N PHE A 18 24.36 -6.42 -9.68
CA PHE A 18 24.31 -4.99 -9.94
C PHE A 18 25.72 -4.40 -9.96
N ASP A 19 26.05 -3.69 -11.03
CA ASP A 19 27.37 -3.03 -11.15
C ASP A 19 27.38 -1.63 -10.52
N ARG A 20 26.20 -1.01 -10.39
CA ARG A 20 26.03 0.37 -9.90
C ARG A 20 24.76 0.51 -9.08
N LEU A 21 24.82 1.32 -8.02
CA LEU A 21 23.67 1.61 -7.15
C LEU A 21 22.44 2.16 -7.89
N ASN A 22 22.65 2.86 -9.01
CA ASN A 22 21.55 3.40 -9.81
C ASN A 22 20.66 2.30 -10.40
N GLN A 23 21.23 1.16 -10.78
CA GLN A 23 20.47 0.02 -11.30
C GLN A 23 19.55 -0.58 -10.22
N VAL A 24 20.05 -0.66 -8.98
CA VAL A 24 19.26 -1.12 -7.83
C VAL A 24 18.08 -0.17 -7.59
N ARG A 25 18.31 1.15 -7.66
CA ARG A 25 17.25 2.16 -7.47
C ARG A 25 16.15 2.02 -8.51
N GLU A 26 16.52 1.93 -9.78
CA GLU A 26 15.56 1.77 -10.88
C GLU A 26 14.72 0.50 -10.73
N LYS A 27 15.36 -0.64 -10.43
CA LYS A 27 14.62 -1.91 -10.21
C LYS A 27 13.75 -1.86 -8.97
N SER A 28 14.22 -1.20 -7.92
CA SER A 28 13.48 -1.03 -6.67
C SER A 28 12.25 -0.14 -6.86
N GLU A 29 12.35 0.94 -7.64
CA GLU A 29 11.22 1.83 -7.96
C GLU A 29 10.11 1.09 -8.69
N VAL A 30 10.46 0.29 -9.70
CA VAL A 30 9.50 -0.56 -10.42
C VAL A 30 8.83 -1.58 -9.48
N TRP A 31 9.62 -2.19 -8.60
CA TRP A 31 9.10 -3.17 -7.64
C TRP A 31 8.13 -2.53 -6.63
N VAL A 32 8.47 -1.34 -6.14
CA VAL A 32 7.63 -0.56 -5.20
C VAL A 32 6.29 -0.21 -5.85
N ASP A 33 6.31 0.25 -7.11
CA ASP A 33 5.08 0.58 -7.82
C ASP A 33 4.16 -0.66 -7.99
N ASP A 34 4.75 -1.79 -8.38
CA ASP A 34 4.04 -3.06 -8.53
C ASP A 34 3.44 -3.56 -7.22
N TYR A 35 4.22 -3.52 -6.13
CA TYR A 35 3.75 -3.89 -4.80
C TYR A 35 2.54 -3.06 -4.35
N ASN A 36 2.62 -1.76 -4.55
CA ASN A 36 1.62 -0.83 -4.03
C ASN A 36 0.31 -0.86 -4.80
N ASN A 37 0.38 -1.07 -6.11
CA ASN A 37 -0.76 -0.91 -7.01
C ASN A 37 -1.36 -2.24 -7.48
N ASN A 38 -0.55 -3.29 -7.61
CA ASN A 38 -0.97 -4.51 -8.30
C ASN A 38 -0.92 -5.76 -7.43
N ARG A 39 0.00 -5.85 -6.45
CA ARG A 39 0.19 -7.10 -5.72
C ARG A 39 -0.95 -7.41 -4.75
N PRO A 40 -1.57 -8.60 -4.84
CA PRO A 40 -2.55 -9.03 -3.86
C PRO A 40 -1.86 -9.41 -2.54
N HIS A 41 -2.49 -9.04 -1.42
CA HIS A 41 -2.05 -9.45 -0.09
C HIS A 41 -3.15 -10.22 0.64
N ASP A 42 -2.84 -11.43 1.09
CA ASP A 42 -3.77 -12.30 1.84
C ASP A 42 -4.37 -11.57 3.06
N SER A 43 -3.57 -10.78 3.78
CA SER A 43 -4.01 -9.98 4.93
C SER A 43 -4.95 -8.83 4.58
N LEU A 44 -4.98 -8.41 3.30
CA LEU A 44 -5.88 -7.39 2.77
C LEU A 44 -6.98 -8.01 1.91
N ASN A 45 -7.29 -9.29 2.08
CA ASN A 45 -8.23 -10.06 1.27
C ASN A 45 -7.88 -10.01 -0.23
N GLU A 46 -6.62 -10.28 -0.57
CA GLU A 46 -6.09 -10.27 -1.93
C GLU A 46 -6.14 -8.87 -2.60
N LEU A 47 -6.31 -7.79 -1.84
CA LEU A 47 -6.26 -6.44 -2.37
C LEU A 47 -4.84 -5.87 -2.34
N ALA A 48 -4.52 -5.07 -3.37
CA ALA A 48 -3.34 -4.23 -3.34
C ALA A 48 -3.45 -3.14 -2.27
N PRO A 49 -2.33 -2.70 -1.67
CA PRO A 49 -2.33 -1.72 -0.58
C PRO A 49 -3.07 -0.43 -0.92
N MET A 50 -2.87 0.08 -2.14
CA MET A 50 -3.55 1.30 -2.61
C MET A 50 -5.07 1.11 -2.76
N VAL A 51 -5.51 -0.06 -3.21
CA VAL A 51 -6.94 -0.39 -3.35
C VAL A 51 -7.59 -0.49 -1.98
N TYR A 52 -6.94 -1.20 -1.05
CA TYR A 52 -7.40 -1.30 0.34
C TYR A 52 -7.56 0.09 0.97
N ARG A 53 -6.54 0.97 0.83
CA ARG A 53 -6.62 2.34 1.36
C ARG A 53 -7.81 3.12 0.80
N LYS A 54 -8.05 3.07 -0.51
CA LYS A 54 -9.20 3.76 -1.13
C LYS A 54 -10.51 3.26 -0.53
N LYS A 55 -10.65 1.95 -0.31
CA LYS A 55 -11.82 1.34 0.32
C LYS A 55 -11.99 1.79 1.78
N THR A 56 -10.92 1.75 2.57
CA THR A 56 -10.92 2.18 3.98
C THR A 56 -11.23 3.66 4.13
N ASN A 57 -10.65 4.53 3.30
CA ASN A 57 -10.95 5.97 3.32
C ASN A 57 -12.43 6.24 2.98
N ARG A 58 -12.99 5.53 1.99
CA ARG A 58 -14.43 5.64 1.65
C ARG A 58 -15.32 5.16 2.80
N LEU A 59 -14.97 4.05 3.44
CA LEU A 59 -15.68 3.55 4.62
C LEU A 59 -15.60 4.56 5.78
N GLN A 60 -14.42 5.11 6.06
CA GLN A 60 -14.23 6.11 7.10
C GLN A 60 -15.04 7.39 6.83
N ALA A 61 -15.02 7.91 5.60
CA ALA A 61 -15.85 9.06 5.22
C ALA A 61 -17.36 8.76 5.31
N CYS A 62 -17.77 7.50 5.14
CA CYS A 62 -19.16 7.08 5.34
C CYS A 62 -19.54 7.02 6.83
N LEU A 63 -18.64 6.52 7.67
CA LEU A 63 -18.83 6.45 9.13
C LEU A 63 -18.90 7.84 9.75
N GLU A 64 -17.99 8.74 9.38
CA GLU A 64 -17.96 10.12 9.87
C GLU A 64 -19.29 10.86 9.58
N ARG A 65 -19.93 10.59 8.43
CA ARG A 65 -21.25 11.15 8.09
C ARG A 65 -22.38 10.65 8.98
N LYS A 66 -22.31 9.43 9.52
CA LYS A 66 -23.34 8.90 10.42
C LYS A 66 -23.30 9.52 11.82
N HIS A 67 -22.13 10.01 12.25
CA HIS A 67 -21.94 10.64 13.57
C HIS A 67 -22.32 12.12 13.62
N SER A 68 -22.64 12.78 12.49
CA SER A 68 -23.02 14.21 12.47
C SER A 68 -24.46 14.50 12.89
N ARG A 69 -25.25 13.48 13.26
CA ARG A 69 -26.60 13.69 13.83
C ARG A 69 -26.61 14.05 15.32
N SER A 70 -25.47 14.04 16.02
CA SER A 70 -25.34 14.75 17.29
C SER A 70 -24.27 15.83 17.16
N GLY A 71 -24.68 17.08 17.34
CA GLY A 71 -23.83 18.24 17.14
C GLY A 71 -22.63 18.25 18.09
N LYS A 72 -21.44 18.45 17.51
CA LYS A 72 -20.33 19.31 17.96
C LYS A 72 -19.13 19.04 17.04
N GLN A 73 -18.90 19.97 16.12
CA GLN A 73 -17.80 19.95 15.15
C GLN A 73 -16.47 20.13 15.89
N ALA A 74 -15.67 19.07 16.01
CA ALA A 74 -14.25 19.18 16.29
C ALA A 74 -13.49 18.88 14.99
N CYS A 75 -12.93 19.93 14.40
CA CYS A 75 -12.05 19.87 13.24
C CYS A 75 -10.82 19.02 13.57
N ARG A 76 -10.86 17.72 13.25
CA ARG A 76 -9.71 16.84 13.41
C ARG A 76 -8.87 16.94 12.14
N THR A 77 -7.76 17.67 12.21
CA THR A 77 -6.74 17.74 11.16
C THR A 77 -6.34 16.32 10.79
N LYS A 78 -6.79 15.84 9.62
CA LYS A 78 -6.35 14.54 9.12
C LYS A 78 -4.87 14.68 8.81
N LYS A 79 -4.01 14.15 9.69
CA LYS A 79 -2.58 14.03 9.43
C LYS A 79 -2.45 13.34 8.08
N ASN A 80 -1.93 14.06 7.09
CA ASN A 80 -1.60 13.53 5.76
C ASN A 80 -0.44 12.56 5.93
N TYR A 81 -0.72 11.38 6.45
CA TYR A 81 0.26 10.31 6.51
C TYR A 81 0.45 9.84 5.07
N THR A 82 1.58 10.22 4.47
CA THR A 82 2.07 9.59 3.24
C THR A 82 2.30 8.13 3.56
N PHE A 83 1.29 7.29 3.36
CA PHE A 83 1.47 5.86 3.41
C PHE A 83 2.32 5.50 2.18
N LYS A 84 3.63 5.52 2.40
CA LYS A 84 4.57 4.75 1.60
C LYS A 84 4.30 3.30 1.94
N ALA A 85 3.37 2.75 1.17
CA ALA A 85 3.38 1.32 0.92
C ALA A 85 4.74 1.10 0.23
N TYR A 86 5.55 0.16 0.71
CA TYR A 86 6.85 -0.12 0.10
C TYR A 86 6.64 -1.17 -0.97
#